data_AF-A0A368VP30-F1
#
_entry.id   AF-A0A368VP30-F1
#
_cell.length_a   1.000
_cell.length_b   1.000
_cell.length_c   1.000
_cell.angle_alpha   90.00
_cell.angle_beta   90.00
_cell.angle_gamma   90.00
#
_symmetry.space_group_name_H-M   'P 1'
#
loop_
_entity.id
_entity.type
_entity.pdbx_description
1 polymer ?
#
loop_
_entity_poly.entity_id
_entity_poly.type
_entity_poly.pdbx_seq_one_letter_code
_entity_poly.pdbx_strand_id
1 'polypeptide(L)' 'MGELIKKRVQVVFNIADPDQKELYKRVIERKNQSAYMKRLIQRDIDQAFHATAPSGLSNSSPRAIETSDAMEFSVGDFL' A
#
# COMPACT_ATOMS: atom_id res chain seq x y z
N MET A 1 -14.57 25.95 1.78
CA MET A 1 -14.49 24.92 0.73
C MET A 1 -13.02 24.66 0.45
N GLY A 2 -12.41 23.69 1.15
CA GLY A 2 -10.98 23.39 1.02
C GLY A 2 -10.74 22.55 -0.23
N GLU A 3 -9.81 22.97 -1.07
CA GLU A 3 -9.43 22.25 -2.30
C GLU A 3 -8.49 21.09 -1.95
N LEU A 4 -8.86 19.86 -2.31
CA LEU A 4 -8.02 18.69 -2.11
C LEU A 4 -6.90 18.68 -3.18
N ILE A 5 -5.76 19.30 -2.88
CA ILE A 5 -4.62 19.30 -3.79
C ILE A 5 -3.99 17.90 -3.84
N LYS A 6 -4.29 17.12 -4.89
CA LYS A 6 -3.60 15.85 -5.18
C LYS A 6 -2.20 16.13 -5.76
N LYS A 7 -1.22 16.38 -4.89
CA LYS A 7 0.19 16.45 -5.30
C LYS A 7 0.65 15.08 -5.81
N ARG A 8 1.25 15.05 -7.00
CA ARG A 8 1.84 13.83 -7.56
C ARG A 8 3.18 13.57 -6.89
N VAL A 9 3.33 12.42 -6.25
CA VAL A 9 4.60 11.94 -5.70
C VAL A 9 5.27 11.05 -6.76
N GLN A 10 6.54 11.35 -7.08
CA GLN A 10 7.35 10.52 -7.98
C GLN A 10 8.07 9.45 -7.18
N VAL A 11 8.21 8.25 -7.75
CA VAL A 11 8.92 7.11 -7.14
C VAL A 11 10.15 6.82 -7.98
N VAL A 12 11.29 6.60 -7.32
CA VAL A 12 12.59 6.34 -7.96
C VAL A 12 13.11 4.99 -7.50
N PHE A 13 13.71 4.23 -8.41
CA PHE A 13 14.36 2.95 -8.12
C PHE A 13 15.88 3.13 -8.12
N ASN A 14 16.55 2.55 -7.14
CA ASN A 14 18.00 2.43 -7.14
C ASN A 14 18.43 1.28 -8.06
N ILE A 15 18.99 1.58 -9.21
CA ILE A 15 19.43 0.56 -10.19
C ILE A 15 20.71 -0.19 -9.78
N ALA A 16 21.45 0.32 -8.78
CA ALA A 16 22.63 -0.36 -8.25
C ALA A 16 22.24 -1.56 -7.37
N ASP A 17 21.02 -1.53 -6.81
CA ASP A 17 20.43 -2.64 -6.08
C ASP A 17 19.78 -3.62 -7.09
N PRO A 18 20.23 -4.89 -7.13
CA PRO A 18 19.70 -5.87 -8.08
C PRO A 18 18.21 -6.13 -7.90
N ASP A 19 17.69 -6.09 -6.67
CA ASP A 19 16.28 -6.38 -6.37
C ASP A 19 15.39 -5.24 -6.85
N GLN A 20 15.80 -3.99 -6.61
CA GLN A 20 15.08 -2.82 -7.12
C GLN A 20 15.14 -2.71 -8.64
N LYS A 21 16.26 -3.13 -9.26
CA LYS A 21 16.40 -3.19 -10.71
C LYS A 21 15.44 -4.20 -11.34
N GLU A 22 15.27 -5.38 -10.73
CA GLU A 22 14.31 -6.37 -11.20
C GLU A 22 12.87 -5.87 -11.03
N LEU A 23 12.56 -5.27 -9.88
CA LEU A 23 11.26 -4.69 -9.62
C LEU A 23 10.90 -3.60 -10.65
N TYR A 24 11.84 -2.72 -10.97
CA TYR A 24 11.68 -1.71 -12.01
C TYR A 24 11.30 -2.32 -13.37
N LYS A 25 12.02 -3.37 -13.80
CA LYS A 25 11.71 -4.07 -15.07
C LYS A 25 10.29 -4.64 -15.06
N ARG A 26 9.91 -5.30 -13.96
CA ARG A 26 8.58 -5.89 -13.81
C ARG A 26 7.45 -4.84 -13.80
N VAL A 27 7.73 -3.64 -13.31
CA VAL A 27 6.77 -2.54 -13.27
C VAL A 27 6.61 -1.89 -14.65
N ILE A 28 7.71 -1.64 -15.36
CA ILE A 28 7.67 -0.90 -16.64
C ILE A 28 6.97 -1.68 -17.76
N GLU A 29 7.04 -3.01 -17.72
CA GLU A 29 6.36 -3.90 -18.68
C GLU A 29 4.81 -3.86 -18.57
N ARG A 30 4.26 -3.29 -17.49
CA ARG A 30 2.81 -3.26 -17.27
C ARG A 30 2.17 -1.99 -17.81
N LYS A 31 0.98 -2.12 -18.40
CA LYS A 31 0.18 -0.97 -18.85
C LYS A 31 -0.32 -0.08 -17.70
N ASN A 32 -0.47 -0.63 -16.50
CA ASN A 32 -1.01 0.04 -15.31
C ASN A 32 0.05 0.25 -14.21
N GLN A 33 1.22 0.78 -14.60
CA GLN A 33 2.41 0.93 -13.76
C GLN A 33 2.09 1.56 -12.39
N SER A 34 1.46 2.75 -12.39
CA SER A 34 1.15 3.48 -11.16
C SER A 34 0.19 2.73 -10.24
N ALA A 35 -0.83 2.06 -10.81
CA ALA A 35 -1.79 1.28 -10.02
C ALA A 35 -1.17 -0.01 -9.48
N TYR A 36 -0.21 -0.60 -10.18
CA TYR A 36 0.54 -1.74 -9.68
C TYR A 36 1.49 -1.34 -8.54
N MET A 37 2.24 -0.25 -8.71
CA MET A 37 3.12 0.27 -7.67
C MET A 37 2.37 0.61 -6.38
N LYS A 38 1.22 1.27 -6.48
CA LYS A 38 0.37 1.54 -5.31
C LYS A 38 -0.04 0.28 -4.55
N ARG A 39 -0.39 -0.80 -5.27
CA ARG A 39 -0.75 -2.09 -4.65
C ARG A 39 0.41 -2.76 -3.94
N LEU A 40 1.62 -2.64 -4.48
CA LEU A 40 2.82 -3.15 -3.81
C LEU A 40 3.09 -2.38 -2.53
N ILE A 41 3.10 -1.05 -2.60
CA ILE A 41 3.30 -0.18 -1.44
C ILE A 41 2.24 -0.46 -0.37
N GLN A 42 0.96 -0.51 -0.76
CA GLN A 42 -0.13 -0.80 0.18
C GLN A 42 0.05 -2.16 0.85
N ARG A 43 0.39 -3.20 0.09
CA ARG A 43 0.64 -4.53 0.63
C ARG A 43 1.78 -4.54 1.64
N ASP A 44 2.87 -3.84 1.35
CA ASP A 44 4.05 -3.81 2.22
C ASP A 44 3.74 -3.01 3.50
N ILE A 45 2.95 -1.95 3.40
CA ILE A 45 2.39 -1.20 4.53
C ILE A 45 1.49 -2.09 5.39
N ASP A 46 0.53 -2.79 4.77
CA ASP A 46 -0.42 -3.65 5.48
C ASP A 46 0.32 -4.75 6.25
N GLN A 47 1.36 -5.35 5.65
CA GLN A 47 2.20 -6.36 6.31
C GLN A 47 2.99 -5.77 7.49
N ALA A 48 3.53 -4.56 7.35
CA ALA A 48 4.23 -3.89 8.44
C ALA A 48 3.30 -3.61 9.63
N PHE A 49 2.06 -3.18 9.37
CA PHE A 49 1.06 -2.92 10.42
C PHE A 49 0.54 -4.19 11.10
N HIS A 50 0.38 -5.30 10.36
CA HIS A 50 -0.07 -6.57 10.95
C HIS A 50 1.02 -7.26 11.77
N ALA A 51 2.30 -6.98 11.51
CA ALA A 51 3.42 -7.54 12.27
C ALA A 51 3.56 -6.96 13.68
N THR A 52 2.94 -5.80 13.96
CA THR A 52 2.99 -5.14 15.28
C THR A 52 1.84 -5.48 16.23
N ALA A 53 0.87 -6.30 15.80
CA ALA A 53 -0.18 -6.76 16.71
C ALA A 53 0.40 -7.83 17.67
N PRO A 54 0.41 -7.61 19.01
CA PRO A 54 0.87 -8.63 19.93
C PRO A 54 -0.04 -9.85 19.82
N SER A 55 0.58 -11.00 19.57
CA SER A 55 -0.04 -12.32 19.60
C SER A 55 -0.78 -12.54 20.91
N GLY A 56 -2.11 -12.42 20.89
CA GLY A 56 -2.97 -12.56 22.05
C GLY A 56 -4.42 -12.87 21.67
N LEU A 57 -4.69 -14.16 21.40
CA LEU A 57 -5.94 -14.89 21.67
C LEU A 57 -7.29 -14.23 21.29
N SER A 58 -7.94 -14.76 20.25
CA SER A 58 -9.11 -15.65 20.38
C SER A 58 -9.95 -15.73 19.10
N ASN A 59 -10.33 -16.96 18.74
CA ASN A 59 -11.29 -17.28 17.69
C ASN A 59 -12.67 -16.67 18.01
N SER A 60 -13.27 -15.95 17.05
CA SER A 60 -14.72 -15.98 16.85
C SER A 60 -15.10 -15.63 15.40
N SER A 61 -15.72 -16.61 14.73
CA SER A 61 -16.68 -16.54 13.62
C SER A 61 -16.38 -15.66 12.37
N PRO A 62 -16.49 -16.19 11.13
CA PRO A 62 -16.47 -15.36 9.93
C PRO A 62 -17.79 -14.59 9.84
N ARG A 63 -17.83 -13.40 10.46
CA ARG A 63 -18.94 -12.47 10.31
C ARG A 63 -18.84 -11.85 8.92
N ALA A 64 -19.94 -11.92 8.18
CA ALA A 64 -20.08 -11.41 6.82
C ALA A 64 -19.43 -10.03 6.68
N ILE A 65 -18.62 -9.87 5.63
CA ILE A 65 -18.04 -8.59 5.22
C ILE A 65 -19.20 -7.72 4.74
N GLU A 66 -19.82 -6.97 5.64
CA GLU A 66 -20.65 -5.83 5.27
C GLU A 66 -19.72 -4.78 4.65
N THR A 67 -19.87 -4.63 3.34
CA THR A 67 -19.27 -3.58 2.52
C THR A 67 -19.85 -2.23 2.95
N SER A 68 -19.31 -1.62 4.02
CA SER A 68 -19.75 -0.28 4.41
C SER A 68 -18.73 0.56 5.17
N ASP A 69 -17.48 0.12 5.34
CA ASP A 69 -16.46 0.98 5.94
C ASP A 69 -15.04 0.63 5.46
N ALA A 70 -14.82 0.69 4.14
CA ALA A 70 -13.48 0.81 3.62
C ALA A 70 -12.94 2.18 4.06
N MET A 71 -12.38 2.24 5.28
CA MET A 71 -11.65 3.41 5.76
C MET A 71 -10.58 3.72 4.74
N GLU A 72 -10.84 4.77 3.96
CA GLU A 72 -9.92 5.32 2.99
C GLU A 72 -8.76 5.91 3.79
N PHE A 73 -7.72 5.10 4.04
CA PHE A 73 -6.49 5.53 4.69
C PHE A 73 -5.83 6.59 3.81
N SER A 74 -6.10 7.85 4.15
CA SER A 74 -5.37 8.98 3.63
C SER A 74 -3.98 8.95 4.26
N VAL A 75 -2.94 8.97 3.42
CA VAL A 75 -1.52 9.02 3.81
C VAL A 75 -1.18 10.35 4.55
N GLY A 76 -2.19 11.11 4.99
CA GLY A 76 -2.07 12.37 5.72
C GLY A 76 -1.99 12.24 7.23
N ASP A 77 -2.19 11.06 7.82
CA ASP A 77 -2.22 10.89 9.29
C ASP A 77 -0.82 10.84 9.96
N PHE A 78 0.25 11.07 9.20
CA PHE A 78 1.64 11.01 9.71
C PHE A 78 2.38 12.37 9.72
N LEU A 79 1.69 13.50 9.54
CA LEU A 79 2.30 14.84 9.67
C LEU A 79 1.45 15.80 10.50
#